data_AF-A0AAU5ZER6-F1
#
_entry.id   AF-A0AAU5ZER6-F1
#
_cell.length_a   1.000
_cell.length_b   1.000
_cell.length_c   1.000
_cell.angle_alpha   90.00
_cell.angle_beta   90.00
_cell.angle_gamma   90.00
#
_symmetry.space_group_name_H-M   'P 1'
#
loop_
_entity.id
_entity.type
_entity.pdbx_description
1 polymer ?
#
loop_
_entity_poly.entity_id
_entity_poly.type
_entity_poly.pdbx_seq_one_letter_code
_entity_poly.pdbx_strand_id
1 'polypeptide(L)'
;MRDRYLRVKPRGPAPPTTLNYRVSAYKHVAQTALGYNAGTGICAVDARIIPWGTRLWVPGCGHCYAADIGSWIKDDIVDVWFPPGPAAGNWGIQRLTLTVEQISPR
;
A
#
# COMPACT_ATOMS: atom_id res chain seq x y z
N MET A 1 -2.63 -10.61 -53.94
CA MET A 1 -1.82 -10.36 -52.74
C MET A 1 -2.77 -9.92 -51.64
N ARG A 2 -2.94 -10.73 -50.58
CA ARG A 2 -3.90 -10.48 -49.48
C ARG A 2 -3.11 -10.12 -48.23
N ASP A 3 -3.03 -8.83 -47.92
CA ASP A 3 -2.42 -8.35 -46.69
C ASP A 3 -3.36 -8.61 -45.51
N ARG A 4 -2.92 -9.49 -44.62
CA ARG A 4 -3.58 -9.81 -43.36
C ARG A 4 -3.28 -8.69 -42.37
N TYR A 5 -4.24 -7.79 -42.17
CA TYR A 5 -4.35 -6.98 -40.96
C TYR A 5 -4.53 -7.93 -39.76
N LEU A 6 -3.42 -8.32 -39.12
CA LEU A 6 -3.45 -8.94 -37.80
C LEU A 6 -3.88 -7.85 -36.81
N ARG A 7 -5.17 -7.83 -36.50
CA ARG A 7 -5.73 -7.10 -35.37
C ARG A 7 -5.16 -7.74 -34.09
N VAL A 8 -4.05 -7.20 -33.59
CA VAL A 8 -3.53 -7.56 -32.27
C VAL A 8 -4.64 -7.20 -31.28
N LYS A 9 -5.30 -8.21 -30.70
CA LYS A 9 -6.27 -7.95 -29.63
C LYS A 9 -5.55 -7.22 -28.50
N PRO A 10 -6.12 -6.16 -27.90
CA PRO A 10 -5.51 -5.56 -26.73
C PRO A 10 -5.33 -6.66 -25.69
N ARG A 11 -4.10 -6.84 -25.22
CA ARG A 11 -3.79 -7.73 -24.11
C ARG A 11 -4.67 -7.22 -22.95
N GLY A 12 -5.50 -8.08 -22.37
CA GLY A 12 -6.35 -7.70 -21.23
C GLY A 12 -5.50 -7.05 -20.12
N PRO A 13 -6.12 -6.33 -19.16
CA PRO A 13 -5.35 -5.70 -18.09
C PRO A 13 -4.44 -6.74 -17.44
N ALA A 14 -3.17 -6.38 -17.25
CA ALA A 14 -2.25 -7.25 -16.53
C ALA A 14 -2.85 -7.55 -15.15
N PRO A 15 -2.65 -8.77 -14.61
CA PRO A 15 -3.09 -9.08 -13.26
C PRO A 15 -2.53 -8.04 -12.27
N PRO A 16 -3.31 -7.63 -11.26
CA PRO A 16 -2.87 -6.63 -10.31
C PRO A 16 -1.60 -7.11 -9.59
N THR A 17 -0.67 -6.20 -9.35
CA THR A 17 0.53 -6.51 -8.57
C THR A 17 0.13 -6.70 -7.12
N THR A 18 0.51 -7.84 -6.53
CA THR A 18 0.21 -8.17 -5.14
C THR A 18 1.49 -8.35 -4.31
N LEU A 19 1.39 -8.08 -3.01
CA LEU A 19 2.50 -8.09 -2.07
C LEU A 19 2.12 -8.89 -0.82
N ASN A 20 2.84 -9.94 -0.46
CA ASN A 20 2.60 -10.69 0.79
C ASN A 20 3.45 -10.11 1.93
N TYR A 21 2.85 -9.23 2.74
CA TYR A 21 3.55 -8.39 3.71
C TYR A 21 3.00 -8.60 5.12
N ARG A 22 3.83 -8.34 6.12
CA ARG A 22 3.39 -8.14 7.50
C ARG A 22 2.72 -6.77 7.62
N VAL A 23 1.54 -6.74 8.19
CA VAL A 23 0.74 -5.54 8.38
C VAL A 23 0.53 -5.32 9.86
N SER A 24 1.19 -4.29 10.39
CA SER A 24 0.97 -3.78 11.75
C SER A 24 -0.04 -2.64 11.74
N ALA A 25 -0.39 -2.17 12.93
CA ALA A 25 -1.27 -1.02 13.10
C ALA A 25 -0.70 0.00 14.08
N TYR A 26 -0.92 1.28 13.78
CA TYR A 26 -0.66 2.40 14.68
C TYR A 26 -1.87 3.34 14.73
N LYS A 27 -1.87 4.27 15.70
CA LYS A 27 -2.99 5.21 15.93
C LYS A 27 -2.56 6.60 16.38
N HIS A 28 -1.26 6.88 16.40
CA HIS A 28 -0.76 8.19 16.80
C HIS A 28 -1.09 9.22 15.74
N VAL A 29 -1.45 10.42 16.18
CA VAL A 29 -1.63 11.59 15.31
C VAL A 29 -0.33 12.35 15.31
N ALA A 30 0.32 12.43 14.15
CA ALA A 30 1.57 13.13 13.92
C ALA A 30 1.67 13.52 12.44
N GLN A 31 2.67 14.32 12.08
CA GLN A 31 2.99 14.57 10.69
C GLN A 31 3.80 13.40 10.13
N THR A 32 3.42 12.91 8.95
CA THR A 32 4.11 11.82 8.26
C THR A 32 5.37 12.34 7.57
N ALA A 33 6.24 11.44 7.13
CA ALA A 33 7.47 11.81 6.42
C ALA A 33 7.24 12.64 5.14
N LEU A 34 6.11 12.46 4.44
CA LEU A 34 5.74 13.30 3.28
C LEU A 34 4.97 14.58 3.66
N GLY A 35 4.80 14.86 4.95
CA GLY A 35 4.19 16.10 5.44
C GLY A 35 2.68 16.06 5.62
N TYR A 36 2.02 14.91 5.42
CA TYR A 36 0.58 14.76 5.63
C TYR A 36 0.26 14.55 7.12
N ASN A 37 -0.96 14.86 7.54
CA ASN A 37 -1.43 14.44 8.85
C ASN A 37 -1.70 12.92 8.84
N ALA A 38 -1.14 12.19 9.80
CA ALA A 38 -1.47 10.79 10.00
C ALA A 38 -2.97 10.63 10.28
N GLY A 39 -3.59 9.66 9.63
CA GLY A 39 -5.03 9.46 9.63
C GLY A 39 -5.45 8.29 8.75
N THR A 40 -6.76 8.01 8.75
CA THR A 40 -7.33 6.94 7.93
C THR A 40 -6.91 7.12 6.48
N GLY A 41 -6.42 6.05 5.88
CA GLY A 41 -5.93 6.07 4.50
C GLY A 41 -4.47 6.45 4.33
N ILE A 42 -3.71 6.61 5.41
CA ILE A 42 -2.24 6.77 5.38
C ILE A 42 -1.58 5.51 5.94
N CYS A 43 -0.50 5.08 5.31
CA CYS A 43 0.34 3.98 5.79
C CYS A 43 1.82 4.33 5.76
N ALA A 44 2.57 3.69 6.66
CA ALA A 44 4.01 3.69 6.65
C ALA A 44 4.54 2.48 5.87
N VAL A 45 5.59 2.67 5.08
CA VAL A 45 6.23 1.61 4.28
C VAL A 45 7.75 1.71 4.32
N ASP A 46 8.43 0.69 3.80
CA ASP A 46 9.83 0.84 3.39
C ASP A 46 9.93 1.51 2.02
N ALA A 47 10.26 2.80 2.01
CA ALA A 47 10.33 3.61 0.79
C ALA A 47 11.38 3.15 -0.24
N ARG A 48 12.33 2.29 0.16
CA ARG A 48 13.33 1.71 -0.75
C ARG A 48 12.71 0.66 -1.68
N ILE A 49 11.61 0.04 -1.23
CA ILE A 49 10.93 -1.06 -1.88
C ILE A 49 9.59 -0.59 -2.46
N ILE A 50 8.74 0.05 -1.64
CA ILE A 50 7.47 0.63 -2.06
C ILE A 50 7.67 2.15 -2.22
N PRO A 51 7.69 2.69 -3.45
CA PRO A 51 7.89 4.12 -3.65
C PRO A 51 6.86 4.97 -2.90
N TRP A 52 7.31 6.10 -2.38
CA TRP A 52 6.46 7.13 -1.80
C TRP A 52 5.29 7.49 -2.70
N GLY A 53 4.11 7.60 -2.11
CA GLY A 53 2.87 7.93 -2.79
C GLY A 53 2.20 6.79 -3.55
N THR A 54 2.72 5.56 -3.42
CA THR A 54 2.03 4.37 -3.89
C THR A 54 0.69 4.20 -3.16
N ARG A 55 -0.36 3.81 -3.88
CA ARG A 55 -1.67 3.46 -3.32
C ARG A 55 -1.80 1.94 -3.22
N LEU A 56 -2.15 1.48 -2.03
CA LEU A 56 -2.35 0.07 -1.71
C LEU A 56 -3.78 -0.17 -1.24
N TRP A 57 -4.33 -1.32 -1.59
CA TRP A 57 -5.48 -1.89 -0.90
C TRP A 57 -4.99 -2.91 0.14
N VAL A 58 -5.38 -2.69 1.39
CA VAL A 58 -5.05 -3.55 2.54
C VAL A 58 -6.34 -4.20 3.05
N PRO A 59 -6.50 -5.53 2.93
CA PRO A 59 -7.69 -6.22 3.44
C PRO A 59 -7.93 -5.88 4.92
N GLY A 60 -9.15 -5.51 5.28
CA GLY A 60 -9.52 -5.16 6.67
C GLY A 60 -9.18 -3.73 7.11
N CYS A 61 -8.37 -2.99 6.34
CA CYS A 61 -8.07 -1.57 6.60
C CYS A 61 -8.63 -0.64 5.50
N GLY A 62 -8.63 -1.09 4.24
CA GLY A 62 -9.05 -0.30 3.08
C GLY A 62 -7.87 0.26 2.28
N HIS A 63 -8.12 1.34 1.55
CA HIS A 63 -7.10 2.03 0.76
C HIS A 63 -6.09 2.72 1.69
N CYS A 64 -4.80 2.64 1.38
CA CYS A 64 -3.75 3.39 2.05
C CYS A 64 -2.80 4.04 1.05
N TYR A 65 -2.40 5.28 1.36
CA TYR A 65 -1.42 6.06 0.63
C TYR A 65 -0.09 6.01 1.40
N ALA A 66 0.95 5.53 0.73
CA ALA A 66 2.27 5.35 1.32
C ALA A 66 2.94 6.72 1.54
N ALA A 67 2.78 7.27 2.73
CA ALA A 67 3.20 8.64 3.05
C ALA A 67 4.02 8.77 4.33
N ASP A 68 4.22 7.67 5.06
CA ASP A 68 5.12 7.64 6.20
C ASP A 68 6.22 6.56 6.14
N ILE A 69 7.21 6.70 7.02
CA ILE A 69 8.23 5.69 7.31
C ILE A 69 8.35 5.51 8.83
N GLY A 70 8.89 4.37 9.24
CA GLY A 70 9.31 4.15 10.62
C GLY A 70 10.65 3.43 10.69
N SER A 71 11.33 3.52 11.83
CA SER A 71 12.58 2.80 12.08
C SER A 71 12.39 1.28 12.03
N TRP A 72 11.25 0.77 12.54
CA TRP A 72 10.87 -0.64 12.49
C TRP A 72 10.19 -1.05 11.18
N ILE A 73 9.68 -0.08 10.40
CA ILE A 73 8.97 -0.34 9.13
C ILE A 73 10.01 -0.53 8.03
N LYS A 74 10.42 -1.78 7.85
CA LYS A 74 11.49 -2.22 6.95
C LYS A 74 11.09 -3.49 6.22
N ASP A 75 11.64 -3.65 5.01
CA ASP A 75 11.48 -4.83 4.17
C ASP A 75 9.99 -5.13 3.86
N ASP A 76 9.44 -6.20 4.43
CA ASP A 76 8.09 -6.70 4.17
C ASP A 76 7.03 -6.16 5.16
N ILE A 77 7.24 -4.99 5.77
CA ILE A 77 6.31 -4.40 6.75
C ILE A 77 5.58 -3.19 6.16
N VAL A 78 4.25 -3.18 6.31
CA VAL A 78 3.39 -2.00 6.15
C VAL A 78 2.70 -1.70 7.48
N ASP A 79 2.72 -0.45 7.93
CA ASP A 79 2.00 -0.01 9.13
C ASP A 79 0.78 0.81 8.74
N VAL A 80 -0.42 0.35 9.08
CA VAL A 80 -1.66 1.06 8.71
C VAL A 80 -2.23 1.85 9.88
N TRP A 81 -2.76 3.03 9.58
CA TRP A 81 -3.35 3.88 10.63
C TRP A 81 -4.79 3.47 10.94
N PHE A 82 -5.09 3.37 12.23
CA PHE A 82 -6.46 3.22 12.73
C PHE A 82 -6.86 4.40 13.62
N PRO A 83 -8.16 4.76 13.66
CA PRO A 83 -8.66 5.74 14.60
C PRO A 83 -8.33 5.41 16.06
N PRO A 84 -8.22 6.43 16.94
CA PRO A 84 -8.08 6.21 18.36
C PRO A 84 -9.15 5.24 18.89
N GLY A 85 -8.73 4.20 19.59
CA GLY A 85 -9.60 3.14 20.08
C GLY A 85 -8.87 1.80 20.24
N PRO A 86 -9.64 0.71 20.39
CA PRO A 86 -9.09 -0.63 20.52
C PRO A 86 -8.68 -1.26 19.18
N ALA A 87 -9.11 -0.69 18.04
CA ALA A 87 -8.92 -1.28 16.72
C ALA A 87 -7.44 -1.60 16.39
N ALA A 88 -6.53 -0.65 16.59
CA ALA A 88 -5.10 -0.86 16.37
C ALA A 88 -4.52 -1.98 17.27
N GLY A 89 -4.97 -2.05 18.54
CA GLY A 89 -4.51 -3.07 19.48
C GLY A 89 -5.05 -4.46 19.14
N ASN A 90 -6.32 -4.54 18.73
CA ASN A 90 -6.98 -5.78 18.33
C ASN A 90 -6.46 -6.29 16.97
N TRP A 91 -5.90 -5.41 16.14
CA TRP A 91 -5.33 -5.77 14.85
C TRP A 91 -4.10 -6.66 14.98
N GLY A 92 -3.17 -6.31 15.88
CA GLY A 92 -1.90 -7.03 16.04
C GLY A 92 -0.96 -6.90 14.83
N ILE A 93 -0.21 -7.95 14.51
CA ILE A 93 0.57 -8.04 13.27
C ILE A 93 0.06 -9.24 12.49
N GLN A 94 -0.31 -9.03 11.23
CA GLN A 94 -0.90 -10.07 10.38
C GLN A 94 -0.11 -10.19 9.08
N ARG A 95 -0.02 -11.40 8.51
CA ARG A 95 0.56 -11.58 7.17
C ARG A 95 -0.57 -11.56 6.14
N LEU A 96 -0.61 -10.52 5.30
CA LEU A 96 -1.70 -10.25 4.37
C LEU A 96 -1.18 -10.11 2.93
N THR A 97 -2.06 -10.39 1.97
CA THR A 97 -1.80 -10.10 0.55
C THR A 97 -2.39 -8.74 0.21
N LEU A 98 -1.53 -7.77 -0.03
CA LEU A 98 -1.88 -6.40 -0.41
C LEU A 98 -2.00 -6.31 -1.93
N THR A 99 -2.80 -5.38 -2.42
CA THR A 99 -2.87 -5.05 -3.85
C THR A 99 -2.29 -3.67 -4.10
N VAL A 100 -1.41 -3.54 -5.07
CA VAL A 100 -0.89 -2.26 -5.53
C VAL A 100 -1.85 -1.69 -6.56
N GLU A 101 -2.57 -0.63 -6.20
CA GLU A 101 -3.59 -0.01 -7.06
C GLU A 101 -2.98 1.05 -7.98
N GLN A 102 -1.98 1.78 -7.49
CA GLN A 102 -1.24 2.77 -8.26
C GLN A 102 0.19 2.86 -7.75
N ILE A 103 1.17 2.62 -8.62
CA ILE A 103 2.58 2.88 -8.33
C ILE A 103 2.84 4.37 -8.54
N SER A 104 3.49 5.01 -7.58
CA SER A 104 4.00 6.37 -7.76
C SER A 104 5.27 6.33 -8.62
N PRO A 105 5.41 7.20 -9.64
CA PRO A 105 6.68 7.38 -10.32
C PRO A 105 7.74 7.81 -9.30
N ARG A 106 8.94 7.23 -9.41
CA ARG A 106 10.09 7.70 -8.63
C ARG A 106 10.54 9.07 -9.09
#